data_AF-A0A972KG08-F1
#
_entry.id   AF-A0A972KG08-F1
#
_cell.length_a   1.000
_cell.length_b   1.000
_cell.length_c   1.000
_cell.angle_alpha   90.00
_cell.angle_beta   90.00
_cell.angle_gamma   90.00
#
_symmetry.space_group_name_H-M   'P 1'
#
loop_
_entity.id
_entity.type
_entity.pdbx_description
1 polymer ?
#
loop_
_entity_poly.entity_id
_entity_poly.type
_entity_poly.pdbx_seq_one_letter_code
_entity_poly.pdbx_strand_id
1 'polypeptide(L)' 'MAKRVCVVCGKEKELLGGKTCPKGHFVCRGCIFQGWIIGRRTQCPICQSKLS' A
#
# COMPACT_ATOMS: atom_id res chain seq x y z
N MET A 1 3.56 12.52 -12.77
CA MET A 1 2.66 11.78 -11.85
C MET A 1 3.37 11.59 -10.53
N ALA A 2 2.70 11.79 -9.40
CA ALA A 2 3.34 11.67 -8.10
C ALA A 2 3.68 10.20 -7.79
N LYS A 3 4.94 9.94 -7.43
CA LYS A 3 5.48 8.63 -7.06
C LYS A 3 5.72 8.60 -5.54
N ARG A 4 5.58 7.42 -4.93
CA ARG A 4 5.94 7.18 -3.52
C ARG A 4 6.61 5.83 -3.34
N VAL A 5 7.43 5.73 -2.31
CA VAL A 5 8.06 4.48 -1.90
C VAL A 5 7.03 3.62 -1.16
N CYS A 6 6.82 2.40 -1.64
CA CYS A 6 5.97 1.42 -0.96
C CYS A 6 6.65 0.93 0.31
N VAL A 7 5.98 1.05 1.46
CA VAL A 7 6.52 0.59 2.74
C VAL A 7 6.66 -0.93 2.85
N VAL A 8 6.01 -1.69 1.97
CA VAL A 8 6.07 -3.16 1.97
C VAL A 8 7.24 -3.68 1.14
N CYS A 9 7.40 -3.18 -0.08
CA CYS A 9 8.41 -3.69 -1.00
C CYS A 9 9.62 -2.78 -1.18
N GLY A 10 9.63 -1.60 -0.55
CA GLY A 10 10.72 -0.62 -0.63
C GLY A 10 10.92 0.01 -2.01
N LYS A 11 10.07 -0.33 -2.99
CA LYS A 11 10.19 0.18 -4.37
C LYS A 11 9.40 1.46 -4.53
N GLU A 12 9.96 2.40 -5.28
CA GLU A 12 9.24 3.57 -5.75
C GLU A 12 8.18 3.13 -6.78
N LYS A 13 6.94 3.52 -6.52
CA LYS A 13 5.78 3.13 -7.34
C LYS A 13 4.88 4.34 -7.53
N GLU A 14 4.09 4.28 -8.60
CA GLU A 14 3.07 5.27 -8.86
C GLU A 14 1.99 5.23 -7.78
N LEU A 15 1.50 6.39 -7.36
CA LEU A 15 0.38 6.48 -6.42
C LEU A 15 -0.91 5.86 -6.97
N LEU A 16 -1.03 5.79 -8.30
CA LEU A 16 -2.22 5.30 -8.98
C LEU A 16 -2.50 3.82 -8.62
N GLY A 17 -3.61 3.58 -7.93
CA GLY A 17 -4.03 2.26 -7.49
C GLY A 17 -3.30 1.73 -6.25
N GLY A 18 -2.35 2.48 -5.70
CA GLY A 18 -1.86 2.25 -4.33
C GLY A 18 -2.79 2.88 -3.31
N LYS A 19 -2.65 2.48 -2.05
CA LYS A 19 -3.42 3.02 -0.93
C LYS A 19 -2.47 3.67 0.07
N THR A 20 -2.95 4.72 0.71
CA THR A 20 -2.20 5.40 1.77
C THR A 20 -3.01 5.33 3.05
N CYS A 21 -2.35 5.07 4.18
CA CYS A 21 -3.00 5.19 5.48
C CYS A 21 -3.05 6.68 5.90
N PRO A 22 -3.93 7.07 6.85
CA PRO A 22 -4.01 8.45 7.33
C PRO A 22 -2.71 8.95 8.00
N LYS A 23 -1.81 8.05 8.41
CA LYS A 23 -0.47 8.40 8.93
C LYS A 23 0.58 8.62 7.83
N GLY A 24 0.23 8.50 6.55
CA GLY A 24 1.12 8.77 5.42
C GLY A 24 1.88 7.56 4.86
N HIS A 25 1.73 6.35 5.42
CA HIS A 25 2.35 5.15 4.85
C HIS A 25 1.65 4.74 3.55
N PHE A 26 2.40 4.72 2.46
CA PHE A 26 1.94 4.29 1.15
C PHE A 26 2.26 2.82 0.92
N VAL A 27 1.28 2.06 0.42
CA VAL A 27 1.52 0.70 -0.07
C VAL A 27 0.98 0.57 -1.49
N CYS A 28 1.81 0.01 -2.36
CA CYS A 28 1.54 -0.04 -3.79
C CYS A 28 0.46 -1.07 -4.13
N ARG A 29 -0.18 -0.90 -5.29
CA ARG A 29 -1.21 -1.80 -5.82
C ARG A 29 -0.77 -3.27 -5.76
N GLY A 30 0.45 -3.57 -6.19
CA GLY A 30 0.99 -4.94 -6.16
C GLY A 30 0.92 -5.57 -4.77
N CYS A 31 1.35 -4.83 -3.73
CA CYS A 31 1.34 -5.31 -2.35
C CYS A 31 -0.05 -5.30 -1.67
N ILE A 32 -1.03 -4.58 -2.23
CA ILE A 32 -2.43 -4.62 -1.79
C ILE A 32 -3.14 -5.85 -2.35
N PHE A 33 -2.84 -6.17 -3.62
CA PHE A 33 -3.50 -7.22 -4.40
C PHE A 33 -2.71 -8.53 -4.46
N GLN A 34 -1.57 -8.64 -3.78
CA GLN A 34 -0.66 -9.80 -3.89
C GLN A 34 -1.22 -11.13 -3.38
N GLY A 35 -2.45 -11.17 -2.87
CA GLY A 35 -3.10 -12.42 -2.53
C GLY A 35 -4.42 -12.60 -3.28
N TRP A 36 -4.37 -13.31 -4.40
CA TRP A 36 -5.52 -14.08 -4.88
C TRP A 36 -5.88 -15.19 -3.87
N ILE A 37 -4.95 -15.54 -2.97
CA ILE A 37 -5.07 -16.61 -1.95
C ILE A 37 -5.17 -16.04 -0.51
N ILE A 38 -4.73 -14.79 -0.29
CA ILE A 38 -4.67 -14.13 1.03
C ILE A 38 -5.32 -12.76 0.86
N GLY A 39 -6.51 -12.55 1.42
CA GLY A 39 -7.41 -11.42 1.10
C GLY A 39 -6.75 -10.03 0.98
N ARG A 40 -7.42 -9.14 0.23
CA ARG A 40 -6.99 -7.76 -0.07
C ARG A 40 -6.52 -7.05 1.20
N ARG A 41 -5.33 -6.44 1.17
CA ARG A 41 -4.77 -5.72 2.33
C ARG A 41 -5.59 -4.45 2.61
N THR A 42 -6.39 -4.48 3.66
CA THR A 42 -7.24 -3.34 4.11
C THR A 42 -6.59 -2.51 5.21
N GLN A 43 -5.50 -3.00 5.81
CA GLN A 43 -4.80 -2.35 6.92
C GLN A 43 -3.32 -2.11 6.59
N CYS A 44 -2.78 -1.03 7.15
CA CYS A 44 -1.39 -0.66 7.00
C CYS A 44 -0.50 -1.65 7.78
N PRO A 45 0.57 -2.20 7.18
CA PRO A 45 1.46 -3.12 7.87
C PRO A 45 2.29 -2.46 8.98
N ILE A 46 2.41 -1.13 9.00
CA ILE A 46 3.18 -0.40 10.00
C ILE A 46 2.30 0.02 11.17
N CYS A 47 1.21 0.74 10.89
CA CYS A 47 0.40 1.36 11.94
C CYS A 47 -0.98 0.73 12.14
N GLN A 48 -1.27 -0.38 11.43
CA GLN A 48 -2.55 -1.12 11.45
C GLN A 48 -3.79 -0.27 11.11
N SER A 49 -3.61 0.99 10.74
CA SER A 49 -4.69 1.89 10.32
C SER A 49 -5.23 1.46 8.96
N LYS A 50 -6.51 1.75 8.71
CA LYS A 50 -7.18 1.40 7.46
C LYS A 50 -6.49 2.06 6.25
N LEU A 51 -6.21 1.26 5.22
CA LEU A 51 -5.66 1.72 3.94
C LEU A 51 -6.78 2.31 3.09
N SER A 52 -6.70 3.62 2.87
CA SER A 52 -7.66 4.42 2.10
C SER A 52 -7.24 4.45 0.64
#